data_AF-A0A9J6BYE8-F1
#
_entry.id   AF-A0A9J6BYE8-F1
#
_cell.length_a   1.000
_cell.length_b   1.000
_cell.length_c   1.000
_cell.angle_alpha   90.00
_cell.angle_beta   90.00
_cell.angle_gamma   90.00
#
_symmetry.space_group_name_H-M   'P 1'
#
loop_
_entity.id
_entity.type
_entity.pdbx_description
1 polymer ?
#
loop_
_entity_poly.entity_id
_entity_poly.type
_entity_poly.pdbx_seq_one_letter_code
_entity_poly.pdbx_strand_id
1 'polypeptide(L)'
;MEEMLNVTVTAQELEKYEKIYMRELSENKKASNKTQFDFASCLVRSKYGADIHNGIKMFENLSKEDPENKRDYIYFIAIAYTRLKDWQTAHKYVKTFLEIEPNNLQVSYLNEHIEKEMNKELKKEVALAGSVILGIGAVAGLAFALAKK
;
A
#
# COMPACT_ATOMS: atom_id res chain seq x y z
N MET A 1 -1.40 12.55 4.55
CA MET A 1 -1.09 11.18 4.07
C MET A 1 -1.39 11.04 2.59
N GLU A 2 -2.63 11.25 2.15
CA GLU A 2 -3.03 11.15 0.74
C GLU A 2 -2.19 12.02 -0.20
N GLU A 3 -1.91 13.27 0.18
CA GLU A 3 -1.06 14.16 -0.61
C GLU A 3 0.34 13.58 -0.86
N MET A 4 0.96 13.00 0.17
CA MET A 4 2.28 12.34 0.06
C MET A 4 2.21 11.10 -0.85
N LEU A 5 1.13 10.32 -0.76
CA LEU A 5 0.94 9.13 -1.60
C LEU A 5 0.66 9.48 -3.07
N ASN A 6 0.09 10.65 -3.32
CA ASN A 6 -0.29 11.13 -4.65
C ASN A 6 0.85 11.85 -5.39
N VAL A 7 1.94 12.23 -4.70
CA VAL A 7 3.13 12.77 -5.36
C VAL A 7 3.67 11.72 -6.33
N THR A 8 3.74 12.08 -7.61
CA THR A 8 4.18 11.19 -8.69
C THR A 8 5.54 11.65 -9.18
N VAL A 9 6.44 10.70 -9.43
CA VAL A 9 7.75 10.98 -10.02
C VAL A 9 7.60 11.63 -11.40
N THR A 10 8.44 12.61 -11.72
CA THR A 10 8.42 13.22 -13.05
C THR A 10 9.04 12.28 -14.08
N ALA A 11 8.64 12.40 -15.36
CA ALA A 11 9.23 11.61 -16.43
C ALA A 11 10.75 11.85 -16.55
N GLN A 12 11.20 13.09 -16.35
CA GLN A 12 12.63 13.44 -16.40
C GLN A 12 13.42 12.79 -15.27
N GLU A 13 12.86 12.74 -14.05
CA GLU A 13 13.50 12.10 -12.91
C GLU A 13 13.56 10.58 -13.10
N LEU A 14 12.46 9.96 -13.54
CA LEU A 14 12.43 8.53 -13.84
C LEU A 14 13.47 8.16 -14.92
N GLU A 15 13.50 8.90 -16.03
CA GLU A 15 14.46 8.69 -17.13
C GLU A 15 15.91 8.87 -16.65
N LYS A 16 16.17 9.85 -15.78
CA LYS A 16 17.51 10.08 -15.21
C LYS A 16 17.98 8.84 -14.44
N TYR A 17 17.17 8.32 -13.52
CA TYR A 17 17.57 7.18 -12.69
C TYR A 17 17.59 5.86 -13.47
N GLU A 18 16.72 5.70 -14.46
CA GLU A 18 16.77 4.59 -15.41
C GLU A 18 18.11 4.58 -16.17
N LYS A 19 18.54 5.72 -16.72
CA LYS A 19 19.83 5.82 -17.43
C LYS A 19 21.03 5.49 -16.55
N ILE A 20 21.02 5.93 -15.29
CA ILE A 20 22.08 5.61 -14.33
C ILE A 20 22.11 4.11 -14.05
N TYR A 21 20.95 3.52 -13.78
CA TYR A 21 20.82 2.08 -13.54
C TYR A 21 21.30 1.24 -14.74
N MET A 22 20.86 1.57 -15.95
CA MET A 22 21.26 0.87 -17.17
C MET A 22 22.76 1.02 -17.47
N ARG A 23 23.34 2.20 -17.21
CA ARG A 23 24.79 2.41 -17.35
C ARG A 23 25.55 1.49 -16.42
N GLU A 24 25.23 1.48 -15.12
CA GLU A 24 25.93 0.63 -14.16
C GLU A 24 25.78 -0.86 -14.48
N LEU A 25 24.62 -1.30 -14.97
CA LEU A 25 24.41 -2.67 -15.45
C LEU A 25 25.18 -3.02 -16.73
N SER A 26 25.49 -2.05 -17.58
CA SER A 26 26.30 -2.27 -18.79
C SER A 26 27.79 -2.36 -18.46
N GLU A 27 28.24 -1.62 -17.45
CA GLU A 27 29.64 -1.54 -17.03
C GLU A 27 30.00 -2.65 -16.04
N ASN A 28 29.02 -3.13 -15.27
CA ASN A 28 29.20 -4.12 -14.20
C ASN A 28 28.20 -5.25 -14.32
N LYS A 29 28.45 -6.38 -13.67
CA LYS A 29 27.48 -7.50 -13.63
C LYS A 29 26.16 -7.13 -12.92
N LYS A 30 26.18 -6.08 -12.10
CA LYS A 30 25.06 -5.63 -11.26
C LYS A 30 25.25 -4.15 -10.89
N ALA A 31 24.17 -3.39 -10.86
CA ALA A 31 24.16 -2.03 -10.33
C ALA A 31 24.31 -2.01 -8.80
N SER A 32 24.88 -0.94 -8.26
CA SER A 32 25.04 -0.77 -6.81
C SER A 32 23.69 -0.80 -6.09
N ASN A 33 23.68 -1.17 -4.80
CA ASN A 33 22.44 -1.16 -3.99
C ASN A 33 21.81 0.23 -3.95
N LYS A 34 22.64 1.28 -3.88
CA LYS A 34 22.19 2.67 -3.93
C LYS A 34 21.47 3.00 -5.25
N THR A 35 22.06 2.65 -6.39
CA THR A 35 21.46 2.94 -7.70
C THR A 35 20.17 2.15 -7.92
N GLN A 36 20.14 0.88 -7.48
CA GLN A 36 18.92 0.08 -7.47
C GLN A 36 17.82 0.71 -6.60
N PHE A 37 18.17 1.18 -5.40
CA PHE A 37 17.26 1.85 -4.50
C PHE A 37 16.68 3.13 -5.12
N ASP A 38 17.55 4.00 -5.65
CA ASP A 38 17.13 5.28 -6.24
C ASP A 38 16.16 5.06 -7.41
N PHE A 39 16.46 4.09 -8.28
CA PHE A 39 15.58 3.74 -9.40
C PHE A 39 14.26 3.10 -8.93
N ALA A 40 14.32 2.15 -7.99
CA ALA A 40 13.13 1.52 -7.42
C ALA A 40 12.21 2.54 -6.71
N SER A 41 12.79 3.53 -6.03
CA SER A 41 12.06 4.63 -5.38
C SER A 41 11.29 5.48 -6.40
N CYS A 42 11.87 5.69 -7.59
CA CYS A 42 11.16 6.33 -8.69
C CYS A 42 10.00 5.46 -9.19
N LEU A 43 10.26 4.17 -9.43
CA LEU A 43 9.25 3.23 -9.94
C LEU A 43 8.02 3.11 -9.03
N VAL A 44 8.20 3.01 -7.71
CA VAL A 44 7.06 2.94 -6.77
C VAL A 44 6.25 4.24 -6.68
N ARG A 45 6.83 5.36 -7.14
CA ARG A 45 6.15 6.66 -7.27
C ARG A 45 5.63 6.92 -8.69
N SER A 46 5.71 5.94 -9.60
CA SER A 46 5.14 6.04 -10.94
C SER A 46 3.60 6.07 -10.88
N LYS A 47 2.99 6.61 -11.93
CA LYS A 47 1.53 6.54 -12.16
C LYS A 47 1.09 5.21 -12.76
N TYR A 48 2.03 4.39 -13.23
CA TYR A 48 1.73 3.11 -13.88
C TYR A 48 1.93 1.94 -12.89
N GLY A 49 0.90 1.10 -12.75
CA GLY A 49 0.95 -0.05 -11.83
C GLY A 49 2.08 -1.04 -12.14
N ALA A 50 2.40 -1.24 -13.43
CA ALA A 50 3.50 -2.11 -13.85
C ALA A 50 4.86 -1.63 -13.31
N ASP A 51 5.13 -0.33 -13.37
CA ASP A 51 6.34 0.26 -12.80
C ASP A 51 6.38 0.06 -11.28
N ILE A 52 5.25 0.30 -10.60
CA ILE A 52 5.16 0.13 -9.15
C ILE A 52 5.50 -1.32 -8.76
N HIS A 53 4.96 -2.32 -9.48
CA HIS A 53 5.28 -3.72 -9.25
C HIS A 53 6.76 -4.04 -9.51
N ASN A 54 7.38 -3.46 -10.54
CA ASN A 54 8.81 -3.60 -10.78
C ASN A 54 9.64 -3.02 -9.63
N GLY A 55 9.26 -1.85 -9.13
CA GLY A 55 9.89 -1.21 -7.96
C GLY A 55 9.77 -2.07 -6.70
N ILE A 56 8.60 -2.65 -6.43
CA ILE A 56 8.39 -3.59 -5.31
C ILE A 56 9.37 -4.76 -5.42
N LYS A 57 9.44 -5.42 -6.58
CA LYS A 57 10.33 -6.56 -6.80
C LYS A 57 11.81 -6.20 -6.59
N MET A 58 12.22 -5.00 -7.01
CA MET A 58 13.57 -4.50 -6.75
C MET A 58 13.85 -4.34 -5.25
N PHE A 59 12.92 -3.74 -4.51
CA PHE A 59 13.06 -3.61 -3.05
C PHE A 59 13.04 -4.94 -2.30
N GLU A 60 12.25 -5.92 -2.75
CA GLU A 60 12.26 -7.27 -2.19
C GLU A 60 13.59 -7.99 -2.41
N ASN A 61 14.23 -7.78 -3.56
CA ASN A 61 15.56 -8.30 -3.83
C ASN A 61 16.61 -7.60 -2.96
N LEU A 62 16.59 -6.27 -2.91
CA LEU A 62 17.48 -5.49 -2.03
C LEU A 62 17.35 -5.91 -0.56
N SER A 63 16.13 -6.20 -0.09
CA SER A 63 15.88 -6.68 1.28
C SER A 63 16.53 -8.01 1.63
N LYS A 64 16.86 -8.83 0.63
CA LYS A 64 17.55 -10.11 0.81
C LYS A 64 19.07 -9.93 0.74
N GLU A 65 19.53 -9.00 -0.08
CA GLU A 65 20.94 -8.76 -0.37
C GLU A 65 21.59 -7.78 0.61
N ASP A 66 20.79 -6.86 1.18
CA ASP A 66 21.20 -5.78 2.07
C ASP A 66 20.26 -5.72 3.28
N PRO A 67 20.36 -6.72 4.18
CA PRO A 67 19.46 -6.84 5.33
C PRO A 67 19.62 -5.70 6.35
N GLU A 68 20.79 -5.03 6.38
CA GLU A 68 21.06 -3.90 7.27
C GLU A 68 20.16 -2.70 6.93
N ASN A 69 19.88 -2.47 5.65
CA ASN A 69 19.02 -1.40 5.16
C ASN A 69 17.56 -1.83 4.92
N LYS A 70 17.20 -3.06 5.31
CA LYS A 70 15.89 -3.68 5.06
C LYS A 70 14.71 -2.83 5.53
N ARG A 71 14.86 -2.10 6.63
CA ARG A 71 13.85 -1.20 7.18
C ARG A 71 13.35 -0.21 6.11
N ASP A 72 14.27 0.41 5.38
CA ASP A 72 13.93 1.42 4.38
C ASP A 72 13.20 0.79 3.19
N TYR A 73 13.61 -0.40 2.78
CA TYR A 73 12.96 -1.11 1.69
C TYR A 73 11.52 -1.52 2.06
N ILE A 74 11.31 -2.01 3.29
CA ILE A 74 9.96 -2.33 3.81
C ILE A 74 9.06 -1.10 3.76
N TYR A 75 9.59 0.07 4.14
CA TYR A 75 8.83 1.32 4.09
C TYR A 75 8.38 1.66 2.67
N PHE A 76 9.27 1.59 1.67
CA PHE A 76 8.90 1.87 0.28
C PHE A 76 7.93 0.82 -0.29
N ILE A 77 8.06 -0.45 0.09
CA ILE A 77 7.11 -1.50 -0.32
C ILE A 77 5.72 -1.25 0.28
N ALA A 78 5.63 -0.84 1.55
CA ALA A 78 4.36 -0.47 2.19
C ALA A 78 3.68 0.68 1.43
N ILE A 79 4.43 1.73 1.09
CA ILE A 79 3.93 2.86 0.29
C ILE A 79 3.45 2.38 -1.10
N ALA A 80 4.20 1.51 -1.76
CA ALA A 80 3.87 0.99 -3.08
C ALA A 80 2.53 0.21 -3.07
N TYR A 81 2.34 -0.71 -2.14
CA TYR A 81 1.07 -1.44 -2.00
C TYR A 81 -0.10 -0.55 -1.60
N THR A 82 0.15 0.48 -0.77
CA THR A 82 -0.85 1.50 -0.43
C THR A 82 -1.31 2.24 -1.68
N ARG A 83 -0.40 2.62 -2.57
CA ARG A 83 -0.74 3.27 -3.86
C ARG A 83 -1.50 2.34 -4.81
N LEU A 84 -1.17 1.05 -4.80
CA LEU A 84 -1.91 0.02 -5.55
C LEU A 84 -3.28 -0.30 -4.93
N LYS A 85 -3.60 0.26 -3.76
CA LYS A 85 -4.80 -0.02 -2.96
C LYS A 85 -4.92 -1.49 -2.53
N ASP A 86 -3.79 -2.22 -2.50
CA ASP A 86 -3.71 -3.52 -1.85
C ASP A 86 -3.47 -3.28 -0.35
N TRP A 87 -4.56 -2.93 0.32
CA TRP A 87 -4.53 -2.53 1.73
C TRP A 87 -4.08 -3.67 2.64
N GLN A 88 -4.44 -4.92 2.32
CA GLN A 88 -4.08 -6.08 3.12
C GLN A 88 -2.58 -6.32 3.11
N THR A 89 -1.96 -6.26 1.93
CA THR A 89 -0.51 -6.42 1.80
C THR A 89 0.23 -5.22 2.39
N ALA A 90 -0.23 -3.99 2.12
CA ALA A 90 0.34 -2.78 2.72
C ALA A 90 0.35 -2.85 4.26
N HIS A 91 -0.77 -3.26 4.87
CA HIS A 91 -0.90 -3.41 6.32
C HIS A 91 0.12 -4.40 6.90
N LYS A 92 0.36 -5.54 6.22
CA LYS A 92 1.39 -6.50 6.65
C LYS A 92 2.78 -5.87 6.69
N TYR A 93 3.18 -5.16 5.63
CA TYR A 93 4.49 -4.49 5.61
C TYR A 93 4.62 -3.40 6.67
N VAL A 94 3.56 -2.63 6.90
CA VAL A 94 3.54 -1.61 7.94
C VAL A 94 3.66 -2.21 9.35
N LYS A 95 2.98 -3.33 9.64
CA LYS A 95 3.17 -4.04 10.93
C LYS A 95 4.61 -4.54 11.09
N THR A 96 5.17 -5.16 10.05
CA THR A 96 6.58 -5.59 10.06
C THR A 96 7.54 -4.41 10.28
N PHE A 97 7.26 -3.23 9.70
CA PHE A 97 8.06 -2.04 9.96
C PHE A 97 7.97 -1.61 11.43
N LEU A 98 6.75 -1.56 11.99
CA LEU A 98 6.53 -1.12 13.37
C LEU A 98 7.05 -2.11 14.41
N GLU A 99 7.25 -3.39 14.06
CA GLU A 99 8.02 -4.33 14.90
C GLU A 99 9.49 -3.92 15.03
N ILE A 100 10.06 -3.28 14.00
CA ILE A 100 11.45 -2.77 13.99
C ILE A 100 11.53 -1.40 14.66
N GLU A 101 10.61 -0.49 14.33
CA GLU A 101 10.53 0.86 14.91
C GLU A 101 9.13 1.20 15.45
N PRO A 102 8.80 0.76 16.69
CA PRO A 102 7.46 0.91 17.25
C PRO A 102 6.98 2.35 17.41
N ASN A 103 7.91 3.30 17.58
CA ASN A 103 7.61 4.70 17.86
C ASN A 103 7.65 5.59 16.60
N ASN A 104 7.71 4.99 15.40
CA ASN A 104 7.77 5.74 14.16
C ASN A 104 6.41 6.35 13.80
N LEU A 105 6.21 7.62 14.13
CA LEU A 105 4.94 8.34 13.92
C LEU A 105 4.49 8.35 12.46
N GLN A 106 5.43 8.47 11.50
CA GLN A 106 5.10 8.50 10.08
C GLN A 106 4.46 7.18 9.63
N VAL A 107 5.03 6.06 10.05
CA VAL A 107 4.51 4.73 9.70
C VAL A 107 3.24 4.40 10.48
N SER A 108 3.10 4.88 11.72
CA SER A 108 1.84 4.80 12.46
C SER A 108 0.71 5.54 11.75
N TYR A 109 0.94 6.75 11.25
CA TYR A 109 -0.07 7.47 10.46
C TYR A 109 -0.40 6.79 9.13
N LEU A 110 0.58 6.14 8.49
CA LEU A 110 0.33 5.32 7.32
C LEU A 110 -0.55 4.10 7.67
N ASN A 111 -0.27 3.44 8.80
CA ASN A 111 -1.08 2.32 9.31
C ASN A 111 -2.54 2.73 9.51
N GLU A 112 -2.77 3.85 10.21
CA GLU A 112 -4.12 4.38 10.47
C GLU A 112 -4.87 4.69 9.17
N HIS A 113 -4.17 5.25 8.17
CA HIS A 113 -4.76 5.51 6.86
C HIS A 113 -5.17 4.20 6.16
N ILE A 114 -4.29 3.19 6.16
CA ILE A 114 -4.58 1.87 5.57
C ILE A 114 -5.77 1.21 6.27
N GLU A 115 -5.78 1.16 7.61
CA GLU A 115 -6.88 0.58 8.40
C GLU A 115 -8.21 1.30 8.13
N LYS A 116 -8.18 2.63 7.95
CA LYS A 116 -9.36 3.42 7.57
C LYS A 116 -9.88 3.04 6.18
N GLU A 117 -9.01 2.88 5.18
CA GLU A 117 -9.42 2.49 3.82
C GLU A 117 -9.94 1.04 3.77
N MET A 118 -9.30 0.10 4.48
CA MET A 118 -9.81 -1.28 4.62
C MET A 118 -11.23 -1.30 5.17
N ASN A 119 -11.49 -0.54 6.24
CA ASN A 119 -12.81 -0.45 6.85
C ASN A 119 -13.86 0.18 5.92
N LYS A 120 -13.46 1.13 5.05
CA LYS A 120 -14.37 1.71 4.05
C LYS A 120 -14.77 0.69 3.00
N GLU A 121 -13.82 -0.09 2.46
CA GLU A 121 -14.11 -1.12 1.47
C GLU A 121 -15.04 -2.20 2.05
N LEU A 122 -14.76 -2.69 3.27
CA LEU A 122 -15.64 -3.64 3.95
C LEU A 122 -17.07 -3.11 4.14
N LYS A 123 -17.22 -1.84 4.53
CA LYS A 123 -18.55 -1.21 4.68
C LYS A 123 -19.30 -1.11 3.36
N LYS A 124 -18.61 -0.82 2.24
CA LYS A 124 -19.24 -0.77 0.90
C LYS A 124 -19.75 -2.15 0.50
N GLU A 125 -18.97 -3.20 0.74
CA GLU A 125 -19.36 -4.58 0.44
C GLU A 125 -20.59 -5.00 1.26
N VAL A 126 -20.61 -4.71 2.57
CA VAL A 126 -21.77 -5.02 3.44
C VAL A 126 -23.02 -4.25 3.02
N ALA A 127 -22.88 -2.97 2.65
CA ALA A 127 -24.00 -2.17 2.16
C ALA A 127 -24.56 -2.70 0.83
N LEU A 128 -23.70 -3.16 -0.08
CA LEU A 128 -24.09 -3.76 -1.36
C LEU A 128 -24.72 -5.15 -1.18
N ALA A 129 -24.24 -5.93 -0.22
CA ALA A 129 -24.79 -7.24 0.14
C ALA A 129 -26.09 -7.16 0.97
N GLY A 130 -26.60 -5.95 1.25
CA GLY A 130 -27.76 -5.77 2.12
C GLY A 130 -28.98 -6.54 1.62
N SER A 131 -29.45 -7.56 2.36
CA SER A 131 -30.86 -8.02 2.38
C SER A 131 -31.15 -9.39 3.07
N VAL A 132 -30.60 -9.79 4.23
CA VAL A 132 -31.10 -11.05 4.89
C VAL A 132 -31.30 -11.03 6.42
N ILE A 133 -31.18 -9.92 7.17
CA ILE A 133 -31.53 -9.97 8.62
C ILE A 133 -32.37 -8.78 9.07
N LEU A 134 -33.56 -8.60 8.48
CA LEU A 134 -34.69 -7.89 9.11
C LEU A 134 -36.06 -8.51 8.74
N GLY A 135 -36.08 -9.80 8.39
CA GLY A 135 -37.32 -10.53 8.12
C GLY A 135 -37.65 -11.48 9.27
N ILE A 136 -38.25 -10.99 10.35
CA ILE A 136 -39.19 -11.70 11.27
C ILE A 136 -39.77 -10.69 12.29
N GLY A 137 -39.01 -9.67 12.72
CA GLY A 137 -39.48 -8.72 13.76
C GLY A 137 -40.50 -7.66 13.31
N ALA A 138 -40.47 -7.23 12.05
CA ALA A 138 -41.33 -6.12 11.58
C ALA A 138 -42.80 -6.52 11.35
N VAL A 139 -43.09 -7.82 11.16
CA VAL A 139 -44.47 -8.29 10.94
C VAL A 139 -45.26 -8.38 12.25
N ALA A 140 -44.60 -8.59 13.39
CA ALA A 140 -45.27 -8.66 14.69
C ALA A 140 -45.81 -7.30 15.17
N GLY A 141 -45.14 -6.20 14.82
CA GLY A 141 -45.54 -4.85 15.25
C GLY A 141 -46.83 -4.34 14.59
N LEU A 142 -47.07 -4.71 13.33
CA LEU A 142 -48.28 -4.29 12.61
C LEU A 142 -49.52 -5.10 13.02
N ALA A 143 -49.36 -6.37 13.40
CA ALA A 143 -50.46 -7.20 13.88
C ALA A 143 -51.02 -6.72 15.23
N PHE A 144 -50.16 -6.22 16.14
CA PHE A 144 -50.60 -5.69 17.44
C PHE A 144 -51.31 -4.34 17.34
N ALA A 145 -50.97 -3.51 16.35
CA ALA A 145 -51.58 -2.20 16.17
C ALA A 145 -53.01 -2.27 15.60
N LEU A 146 -53.34 -3.32 14.84
CA LEU A 146 -54.66 -3.50 14.23
C LEU A 146 -55.65 -4.30 15.10
N ALA A 147 -55.17 -5.05 16.10
CA ALA A 147 -56.01 -5.83 17.02
C ALA A 147 -56.62 -5.01 18.18
N LYS A 148 -56.37 -3.69 18.23
CA LYS A 148 -56.81 -2.80 19.33
C LYS A 148 -57.88 -1.77 18.93
N LYS A 149 -58.62 -2.01 17.85
CA LYS A 149 -59.75 -1.18 17.44
C LYS A 149 -61.05 -1.96 17.46
#